data_AF-M6VBF8-F1
#
_entry.id   AF-M6VBF8-F1
#
_cell.length_a   1.000
_cell.length_b   1.000
_cell.length_c   1.000
_cell.angle_alpha   90.00
_cell.angle_beta   90.00
_cell.angle_gamma   90.00
#
_symmetry.space_group_name_H-M   'P 1'
#
loop_
_entity.id
_entity.type
_entity.pdbx_description
1 polymer ?
#
loop_
_entity_poly.entity_id
_entity_poly.type
_entity_poly.pdbx_seq_one_letter_code
_entity_poly.pdbx_strand_id
1 'polypeptide(L)'
;MRLRTKGTSVNIEKPIVGKVTRSELKTKENSILIVDKESQFGVFHDCDALLTTSKDLSFSGSKKIIHSIPNLDHLSEGDIVALTDDGLIETLYRPTSPHNTLLSTERCNSNCLMCSQPPKNRNDIEKLFYINSQLLNLIPKDCEELGISGGEPTLLGEYFFNILNQIKEKLPDTEIHVLTNGRTFAWEIMARRLFEISNNRIMLGVPVYADYYQTHDYIVQARNAFYQTIRGLHNLAKYNQRIEIRIVLHKQTIPRLRETAKYIYKNLPFAEHVAFMGLEHIGYTKHNMEKLWMDPSDYMNELSDAVNYLAVKGMNVSIYNSQLCVLPNELWKFARKSISDWKNEYLQECKVCSKREECGGFFTWNLVRHSEKVKAFI
;
A
#
# COMPACT_ATOMS: atom_id res chain seq x y z
N MET A 1 5.83 -11.21 7.91
CA MET A 1 5.91 -10.46 9.20
C MET A 1 4.50 -10.15 9.72
N ARG A 2 4.27 -10.12 11.03
CA ARG A 2 2.94 -9.86 11.63
C ARG A 2 2.77 -8.36 11.90
N LEU A 3 1.70 -7.74 11.36
CA LEU A 3 1.38 -6.31 11.55
C LEU A 3 0.15 -6.06 12.43
N ARG A 4 -0.56 -7.14 12.79
CA ARG A 4 -1.76 -7.08 13.63
C ARG A 4 -1.72 -8.18 14.68
N THR A 5 -2.03 -7.84 15.91
CA THR A 5 -2.27 -8.79 17.00
C THR A 5 -3.49 -8.35 17.80
N LYS A 6 -4.08 -9.27 18.56
CA LYS A 6 -5.30 -9.00 19.31
C LYS A 6 -5.18 -9.56 20.72
N GLY A 7 -5.60 -8.77 21.68
CA GLY A 7 -5.75 -9.15 23.08
C GLY A 7 -7.13 -8.74 23.59
N THR A 8 -7.21 -8.50 24.89
CA THR A 8 -8.42 -7.99 25.56
C THR A 8 -8.15 -6.57 26.03
N SER A 9 -9.03 -5.64 25.68
CA SER A 9 -8.94 -4.23 26.02
C SER A 9 -9.57 -3.94 27.39
N VAL A 10 -8.98 -2.96 28.09
CA VAL A 10 -9.48 -2.42 29.36
C VAL A 10 -9.34 -0.88 29.30
N ASN A 11 -10.41 -0.15 29.64
CA ASN A 11 -10.46 1.31 29.66
C ASN A 11 -10.10 2.02 28.33
N ILE A 12 -10.25 1.34 27.18
CA ILE A 12 -10.05 1.93 25.85
C ILE A 12 -11.42 2.13 25.19
N GLU A 13 -11.85 3.39 25.08
CA GLU A 13 -13.13 3.75 24.43
C GLU A 13 -12.94 4.33 23.01
N LYS A 14 -11.78 4.95 22.78
CA LYS A 14 -11.40 5.54 21.48
C LYS A 14 -10.04 4.99 21.07
N PRO A 15 -9.76 4.93 19.75
CA PRO A 15 -8.45 4.51 19.29
C PRO A 15 -7.33 5.34 19.92
N ILE A 16 -6.26 4.69 20.32
CA ILE A 16 -5.04 5.35 20.83
C ILE A 16 -3.94 5.10 19.82
N VAL A 17 -3.20 6.14 19.45
CA VAL A 17 -2.06 6.02 18.55
C VAL A 17 -0.81 6.45 19.30
N GLY A 18 0.20 5.59 19.35
CA GLY A 18 1.41 5.87 20.14
C GLY A 18 2.62 5.08 19.70
N LYS A 19 3.80 5.52 20.17
CA LYS A 19 5.10 4.91 19.92
C LYS A 19 5.37 3.80 20.92
N VAL A 20 5.66 2.62 20.41
CA VAL A 20 6.04 1.45 21.21
C VAL A 20 7.38 1.69 21.89
N THR A 21 7.45 1.39 23.18
CA THR A 21 8.72 1.25 23.91
C THR A 21 8.68 0.04 24.84
N ARG A 22 9.84 -0.57 25.07
CA ARG A 22 10.05 -1.59 26.13
C ARG A 22 10.75 -1.03 27.37
N SER A 23 11.03 0.27 27.39
CA SER A 23 11.79 0.92 28.45
C SER A 23 10.93 1.95 29.17
N GLU A 24 10.69 1.72 30.46
CA GLU A 24 10.00 2.69 31.33
C GLU A 24 10.70 4.05 31.34
N LEU A 25 12.03 4.09 31.25
CA LEU A 25 12.80 5.34 31.22
C LEU A 25 12.55 6.20 29.97
N LYS A 26 11.92 5.63 28.93
CA LYS A 26 11.61 6.32 27.68
C LYS A 26 10.14 6.70 27.57
N THR A 27 9.30 6.35 28.55
CA THR A 27 7.87 6.67 28.52
C THR A 27 7.65 8.17 28.64
N LYS A 28 6.78 8.68 27.78
CA LYS A 28 6.27 10.05 27.76
C LYS A 28 4.90 10.06 27.07
N GLU A 29 4.28 11.23 26.96
CA GLU A 29 3.06 11.42 26.14
C GLU A 29 3.20 10.78 24.75
N ASN A 30 2.15 10.11 24.28
CA ASN A 30 2.12 9.31 23.03
C ASN A 30 3.00 8.06 23.06
N SER A 31 3.38 7.53 24.23
CA SER A 31 4.09 6.26 24.36
C SER A 31 3.15 5.12 24.71
N ILE A 32 3.41 3.95 24.14
CA ILE A 32 2.75 2.68 24.44
C ILE A 32 3.83 1.74 25.00
N LEU A 33 3.74 1.43 26.29
CA LEU A 33 4.75 0.63 26.97
C LEU A 33 4.37 -0.86 26.89
N ILE A 34 5.32 -1.68 26.43
CA ILE A 34 5.21 -3.14 26.51
C ILE A 34 5.81 -3.61 27.84
N VAL A 35 5.02 -4.39 28.59
CA VAL A 35 5.41 -4.95 29.89
C VAL A 35 5.38 -6.48 29.81
N ASP A 36 6.56 -7.08 29.74
CA ASP A 36 6.73 -8.53 29.56
C ASP A 36 6.90 -9.29 30.90
N LYS A 37 7.13 -8.60 32.02
CA LYS A 37 7.38 -9.22 33.35
C LYS A 37 6.60 -8.53 34.47
N GLU A 38 6.09 -9.33 35.41
CA GLU A 38 5.30 -8.85 36.56
C GLU A 38 6.01 -7.84 37.47
N SER A 39 7.35 -7.90 37.54
CA SER A 39 8.16 -7.00 38.37
C SER A 39 8.19 -5.54 37.89
N GLN A 40 7.61 -5.22 36.74
CA GLN A 40 7.58 -3.88 36.14
C GLN A 40 6.29 -3.11 36.46
N PHE A 41 5.26 -3.74 37.02
CA PHE A 41 3.92 -3.13 37.18
C PHE A 41 3.82 -1.97 38.20
N GLY A 42 4.92 -1.59 38.86
CA GLY A 42 4.91 -0.78 40.07
C GLY A 42 4.60 0.71 39.89
N VAL A 43 5.12 1.40 38.87
CA VAL A 43 5.00 2.87 38.78
C VAL A 43 5.12 3.36 37.33
N PHE A 44 4.04 3.27 36.53
CA PHE A 44 4.01 3.92 35.19
C PHE A 44 3.27 5.24 35.28
N HIS A 45 3.97 6.37 35.21
CA HIS A 45 3.31 7.68 35.31
C HIS A 45 3.04 8.35 33.95
N ASP A 46 3.83 8.07 32.91
CA ASP A 46 3.80 8.87 31.68
C ASP A 46 3.67 8.02 30.40
N CYS A 47 2.64 7.17 30.27
CA CYS A 47 2.33 6.50 29.02
C CYS A 47 0.82 6.46 28.75
N ASP A 48 0.43 6.44 27.47
CA ASP A 48 -0.96 6.52 27.07
C ASP A 48 -1.69 5.18 27.20
N ALA A 49 -0.95 4.06 27.07
CA ALA A 49 -1.46 2.71 27.23
C ALA A 49 -0.35 1.68 27.50
N LEU A 50 -0.76 0.53 28.05
CA LEU A 50 0.10 -0.63 28.30
C LEU A 50 -0.28 -1.82 27.41
N LEU A 51 0.72 -2.57 26.96
CA LEU A 51 0.56 -3.84 26.26
C LEU A 51 1.22 -4.96 27.08
N THR A 52 0.53 -6.07 27.29
CA THR A 52 1.12 -7.22 27.99
C THR A 52 0.57 -8.56 27.49
N THR A 53 1.40 -9.58 27.60
CA THR A 53 1.01 -10.99 27.41
C THR A 53 0.34 -11.58 28.65
N SER A 54 0.50 -10.93 29.82
CA SER A 54 -0.09 -11.39 31.09
C SER A 54 -1.62 -11.36 31.05
N LYS A 55 -2.22 -12.31 31.79
CA LYS A 55 -3.66 -12.35 32.06
C LYS A 55 -4.01 -11.67 33.38
N ASP A 56 -3.02 -11.46 34.25
CA ASP A 56 -3.24 -10.78 35.52
C ASP A 56 -3.52 -9.29 35.25
N LEU A 57 -4.52 -8.76 35.93
CA LEU A 57 -4.97 -7.37 35.87
C LEU A 57 -4.89 -6.69 37.24
N SER A 58 -4.11 -7.25 38.17
CA SER A 58 -3.85 -6.69 39.51
C SER A 58 -3.37 -5.22 39.51
N PHE A 59 -2.93 -4.70 38.36
CA PHE A 59 -2.47 -3.33 38.11
C PHE A 59 -3.42 -2.47 37.26
N SER A 60 -4.64 -2.95 36.95
CA SER A 60 -5.51 -2.39 35.91
C SER A 60 -6.02 -0.97 36.18
N GLY A 61 -6.30 -0.62 37.45
CA GLY A 61 -6.68 0.73 37.88
C GLY A 61 -7.57 1.49 36.87
N SER A 62 -7.25 2.77 36.64
CA SER A 62 -7.84 3.60 35.58
C SER A 62 -7.04 3.58 34.26
N LYS A 63 -6.05 2.69 34.14
CA LYS A 63 -5.12 2.70 33.01
C LYS A 63 -5.73 2.01 31.80
N LYS A 64 -5.32 2.48 30.62
CA LYS A 64 -5.71 1.92 29.32
C LYS A 64 -4.77 0.77 28.98
N ILE A 65 -5.31 -0.43 28.77
CA ILE A 65 -4.49 -1.64 28.66
C ILE A 65 -5.04 -2.55 27.55
N ILE A 66 -4.15 -3.21 26.82
CA ILE A 66 -4.48 -4.45 26.11
C ILE A 66 -3.64 -5.58 26.71
N HIS A 67 -4.30 -6.59 27.24
CA HIS A 67 -3.67 -7.73 27.93
C HIS A 67 -4.02 -9.05 27.25
N SER A 68 -3.52 -10.17 27.76
CA SER A 68 -3.71 -11.51 27.18
C SER A 68 -3.28 -11.60 25.71
N ILE A 69 -2.30 -10.79 25.30
CA ILE A 69 -1.81 -10.76 23.93
C ILE A 69 -0.98 -12.04 23.68
N PRO A 70 -1.24 -12.82 22.62
CA PRO A 70 -0.54 -14.09 22.41
C PRO A 70 0.98 -13.95 22.28
N ASN A 71 1.44 -12.90 21.61
CA ASN A 71 2.86 -12.57 21.45
C ASN A 71 3.02 -11.10 21.01
N LEU A 72 4.10 -10.44 21.47
CA LEU A 72 4.52 -9.07 21.17
C LEU A 72 5.89 -8.97 20.45
N ASP A 73 6.54 -10.08 20.08
CA ASP A 73 7.89 -10.10 19.47
C ASP A 73 8.00 -9.35 18.13
N HIS A 74 6.88 -9.15 17.45
CA HIS A 74 6.82 -8.45 16.17
C HIS A 74 6.83 -6.92 16.32
N LEU A 75 6.65 -6.39 17.54
CA LEU A 75 6.70 -4.96 17.82
C LEU A 75 8.10 -4.57 18.28
N SER A 76 8.69 -3.62 17.54
CA SER A 76 10.02 -3.07 17.76
C SER A 76 9.94 -1.71 18.46
N GLU A 77 11.04 -1.31 19.10
CA GLU A 77 11.17 0.02 19.70
C GLU A 77 10.94 1.11 18.64
N GLY A 78 10.06 2.06 18.93
CA GLY A 78 9.75 3.18 18.04
C GLY A 78 8.69 2.89 16.97
N ASP A 79 8.21 1.65 16.84
CA ASP A 79 7.03 1.35 16.01
C ASP A 79 5.84 2.19 16.48
N ILE A 80 5.03 2.71 15.56
CA ILE A 80 3.81 3.43 15.91
C ILE A 80 2.63 2.50 15.68
N VAL A 81 1.80 2.32 16.70
CA VAL A 81 0.66 1.39 16.67
C VAL A 81 -0.65 2.12 17.00
N ALA A 82 -1.76 1.63 16.43
CA ALA A 82 -3.12 1.93 16.89
C ALA A 82 -3.61 0.83 17.81
N LEU A 83 -4.18 1.22 18.95
CA LEU A 83 -4.90 0.36 19.88
C LEU A 83 -6.39 0.68 19.79
N THR A 84 -7.24 -0.32 19.63
CA THR A 84 -8.70 -0.13 19.56
C THR A 84 -9.43 -0.74 20.76
N ASP A 85 -10.66 -0.28 20.94
CA ASP A 85 -11.61 -0.71 21.96
C ASP A 85 -11.94 -2.21 21.90
N ASP A 86 -11.81 -2.85 20.74
CA ASP A 86 -11.99 -4.30 20.60
C ASP A 86 -10.72 -5.12 20.88
N GLY A 87 -9.65 -4.48 21.38
CA GLY A 87 -8.39 -5.12 21.74
C GLY A 87 -7.46 -5.40 20.56
N LEU A 88 -7.74 -4.87 19.36
CA LEU A 88 -6.85 -4.96 18.21
C LEU A 88 -5.68 -3.97 18.37
N ILE A 89 -4.50 -4.46 18.01
CA ILE A 89 -3.24 -3.74 17.96
C ILE A 89 -2.77 -3.79 16.51
N GLU A 90 -2.64 -2.63 15.88
CA GLU A 90 -2.27 -2.51 14.48
C GLU A 90 -1.01 -1.65 14.33
N THR A 91 0.05 -2.21 13.74
CA THR A 91 1.23 -1.45 13.37
C THR A 91 0.91 -0.53 12.20
N LEU A 92 1.04 0.78 12.44
CA LEU A 92 0.75 1.82 11.46
C LEU A 92 2.01 2.32 10.74
N TYR A 93 3.14 2.37 11.46
CA TYR A 93 4.40 2.85 10.92
C TYR A 93 5.58 2.13 11.60
N ARG A 94 6.56 1.74 10.79
CA ARG A 94 7.81 1.11 11.23
C ARG A 94 8.98 2.00 10.78
N PRO A 95 9.75 2.58 11.72
CA PRO A 95 10.91 3.42 11.37
C PRO A 95 11.99 2.67 10.57
N THR A 96 12.10 1.35 10.74
CA THR A 96 13.08 0.52 10.04
C THR A 96 12.63 0.08 8.64
N SER A 97 11.42 0.45 8.22
CA SER A 97 10.86 0.08 6.92
C SER A 97 10.75 1.31 6.03
N PRO A 98 11.24 1.27 4.78
CA PRO A 98 10.96 2.33 3.80
C PRO A 98 9.51 2.25 3.29
N HIS A 99 8.81 1.14 3.54
CA HIS A 99 7.43 0.92 3.10
C HIS A 99 6.45 1.15 4.25
N ASN A 100 5.91 2.36 4.32
CA ASN A 100 4.83 2.72 5.24
C ASN A 100 3.66 3.32 4.46
N THR A 101 2.42 3.05 4.88
CA THR A 101 1.22 3.48 4.13
C THR A 101 0.08 3.80 5.07
N LEU A 102 -0.52 4.97 4.88
CA LEU A 102 -1.75 5.38 5.55
C LEU A 102 -2.94 4.64 4.94
N LEU A 103 -3.70 3.92 5.76
CA LEU A 103 -4.98 3.34 5.34
C LEU A 103 -6.05 4.43 5.34
N SER A 104 -6.55 4.80 4.16
CA SER A 104 -7.58 5.84 4.02
C SER A 104 -8.96 5.32 4.43
N THR A 105 -9.43 4.24 3.81
CA THR A 105 -10.75 3.62 4.01
C THR A 105 -10.72 2.18 3.50
N GLU A 106 -11.63 1.32 3.95
CA GLU A 106 -11.90 0.04 3.27
C GLU A 106 -12.97 0.14 2.18
N ARG A 107 -13.57 1.32 1.96
CA ARG A 107 -14.58 1.55 0.91
C ARG A 107 -13.92 1.88 -0.42
N CYS A 108 -14.48 1.38 -1.51
CA CYS A 108 -14.06 1.74 -2.86
C CYS A 108 -15.28 1.89 -3.75
N ASN A 109 -15.20 2.79 -4.75
CA ASN A 109 -16.22 2.95 -5.78
C ASN A 109 -15.96 2.04 -7.00
N SER A 110 -14.91 1.21 -6.97
CA SER A 110 -14.59 0.17 -7.94
C SER A 110 -14.57 -1.20 -7.26
N ASN A 111 -14.83 -2.29 -7.99
CA ASN A 111 -14.90 -3.64 -7.45
C ASN A 111 -14.04 -4.62 -8.29
N CYS A 112 -12.76 -4.28 -8.45
CA CYS A 112 -11.87 -4.93 -9.40
C CYS A 112 -11.79 -6.45 -9.20
N LEU A 113 -11.77 -7.20 -10.31
CA LEU A 113 -11.71 -8.67 -10.28
C LEU A 113 -10.48 -9.20 -9.52
N MET A 114 -9.39 -8.45 -9.51
CA MET A 114 -8.11 -8.76 -8.87
C MET A 114 -7.85 -7.94 -7.59
N CYS A 115 -8.89 -7.37 -6.98
CA CYS A 115 -8.72 -6.52 -5.80
C CYS A 115 -8.08 -7.31 -4.64
N SER A 116 -6.90 -6.87 -4.21
CA SER A 116 -6.15 -7.49 -3.11
C SER A 116 -6.75 -7.18 -1.74
N GLN A 117 -7.46 -6.05 -1.62
CA GLN A 117 -8.23 -5.65 -0.46
C GLN A 117 -9.70 -5.39 -0.87
N PRO A 118 -10.50 -6.46 -1.05
CA PRO A 118 -11.92 -6.36 -1.40
C PRO A 118 -12.67 -5.26 -0.61
N PRO A 119 -13.42 -4.37 -1.28
CA PRO A 119 -14.08 -3.26 -0.63
C PRO A 119 -15.07 -3.73 0.43
N LYS A 120 -15.09 -3.06 1.59
CA LYS A 120 -16.09 -3.31 2.64
C LYS A 120 -17.02 -2.11 2.77
N ASN A 121 -18.32 -2.38 2.85
CA ASN A 121 -19.31 -1.33 3.05
C ASN A 121 -19.50 -1.01 4.53
N ARG A 122 -18.47 -0.45 5.16
CA ARG A 122 -18.50 0.03 6.55
C ARG A 122 -18.12 1.50 6.58
N ASN A 123 -18.70 2.28 7.49
CA ASN A 123 -18.28 3.67 7.69
C ASN A 123 -17.04 3.71 8.60
N ASP A 124 -15.85 3.73 8.01
CA ASP A 124 -14.57 3.81 8.72
C ASP A 124 -13.82 5.14 8.52
N ILE A 125 -14.42 6.08 7.79
CA ILE A 125 -13.77 7.33 7.35
C ILE A 125 -13.32 8.17 8.53
N GLU A 126 -14.21 8.52 9.46
CA GLU A 126 -13.87 9.39 10.60
C GLU A 126 -12.85 8.72 11.54
N LYS A 127 -13.01 7.43 11.80
CA LYS A 127 -12.09 6.64 12.63
C LYS A 127 -10.69 6.63 12.02
N LEU A 128 -10.57 6.34 10.72
CA LEU A 128 -9.28 6.28 10.04
C LEU A 128 -8.66 7.67 9.86
N PHE A 129 -9.47 8.70 9.59
CA PHE A 129 -8.98 10.08 9.58
C PHE A 129 -8.38 10.49 10.93
N TYR A 130 -9.07 10.16 12.03
CA TYR A 130 -8.57 10.42 13.38
C TYR A 130 -7.25 9.69 13.62
N ILE A 131 -7.18 8.37 13.36
CA ILE A 131 -5.97 7.57 13.52
C ILE A 131 -4.81 8.14 12.69
N ASN A 132 -5.04 8.44 11.41
CA ASN A 132 -4.02 8.99 10.53
C ASN A 132 -3.55 10.38 11.00
N SER A 133 -4.45 11.23 11.50
CA SER A 133 -4.07 12.55 12.02
C SER A 133 -3.19 12.45 13.28
N GLN A 134 -3.48 11.49 14.17
CA GLN A 134 -2.61 11.22 15.32
C GLN A 134 -1.26 10.64 14.89
N LEU A 135 -1.27 9.69 13.96
CA LEU A 135 -0.07 9.08 13.41
C LEU A 135 0.88 10.11 12.81
N LEU A 136 0.37 11.06 12.01
CA LEU A 136 1.17 12.12 11.38
C LEU A 136 1.91 13.01 12.38
N ASN A 137 1.44 13.12 13.64
CA ASN A 137 2.18 13.83 14.69
C ASN A 137 3.43 13.07 15.15
N LEU A 138 3.45 11.75 14.95
CA LEU A 138 4.44 10.85 15.50
C LEU A 138 5.49 10.39 14.48
N ILE A 139 5.17 10.45 13.18
CA ILE A 139 6.10 10.05 12.11
C ILE A 139 7.40 10.89 12.19
N PRO A 140 8.58 10.22 12.14
CA PRO A 140 9.88 10.89 12.08
C PRO A 140 10.02 11.84 10.88
N LYS A 141 10.78 12.93 11.05
CA LYS A 141 10.94 13.97 10.01
C LYS A 141 11.84 13.55 8.84
N ASP A 142 12.66 12.53 9.06
CA ASP A 142 13.51 11.84 8.08
C ASP A 142 12.76 10.74 7.31
N CYS A 143 11.42 10.71 7.39
CA CYS A 143 10.59 9.83 6.56
C CYS A 143 10.76 10.20 5.07
N GLU A 144 11.40 9.33 4.29
CA GLU A 144 11.67 9.58 2.87
C GLU A 144 10.40 9.47 2.00
N GLU A 145 9.60 8.43 2.20
CA GLU A 145 8.38 8.17 1.42
C GLU A 145 7.22 7.75 2.34
N LEU A 146 6.02 8.21 2.04
CA LEU A 146 4.79 7.79 2.69
C LEU A 146 3.70 7.47 1.67
N GLY A 147 3.21 6.24 1.69
CA GLY A 147 2.08 5.81 0.87
C GLY A 147 0.74 6.26 1.45
N ILE A 148 -0.25 6.47 0.58
CA ILE A 148 -1.67 6.59 0.97
C ILE A 148 -2.46 5.60 0.13
N SER A 149 -3.13 4.64 0.76
CA SER A 149 -3.86 3.58 0.06
C SER A 149 -5.02 3.03 0.91
N GLY A 150 -5.67 1.96 0.43
CA GLY A 150 -6.85 1.36 1.00
C GLY A 150 -7.82 0.96 -0.10
N GLY A 151 -9.12 1.20 0.11
CA GLY A 151 -10.12 1.15 -0.94
C GLY A 151 -9.90 2.29 -1.96
N GLU A 152 -10.59 3.42 -1.80
CA GLU A 152 -10.36 4.61 -2.63
C GLU A 152 -10.10 5.85 -1.76
N PRO A 153 -8.86 6.38 -1.69
CA PRO A 153 -8.51 7.50 -0.84
C PRO A 153 -9.37 8.75 -1.04
N THR A 154 -9.81 9.02 -2.27
CA THR A 154 -10.60 10.23 -2.54
C THR A 154 -12.05 10.14 -2.00
N LEU A 155 -12.51 8.97 -1.57
CA LEU A 155 -13.82 8.83 -0.90
C LEU A 155 -13.83 9.40 0.53
N LEU A 156 -12.67 9.79 1.08
CA LEU A 156 -12.60 10.51 2.35
C LEU A 156 -13.16 11.94 2.23
N GLY A 157 -13.38 12.44 1.01
CA GLY A 157 -13.85 13.81 0.78
C GLY A 157 -12.86 14.83 1.32
N GLU A 158 -13.34 15.81 2.10
CA GLU A 158 -12.50 16.86 2.68
C GLU A 158 -11.39 16.31 3.59
N TYR A 159 -11.60 15.16 4.25
CA TYR A 159 -10.56 14.54 5.06
C TYR A 159 -9.36 14.09 4.24
N PHE A 160 -9.51 13.75 2.95
CA PHE A 160 -8.38 13.45 2.07
C PHE A 160 -7.45 14.67 1.95
N PHE A 161 -8.02 15.85 1.64
CA PHE A 161 -7.27 17.09 1.52
C PHE A 161 -6.67 17.53 2.87
N ASN A 162 -7.39 17.32 3.98
CA ASN A 162 -6.87 17.62 5.32
C ASN A 162 -5.65 16.77 5.68
N ILE A 163 -5.65 15.47 5.32
CA ILE A 163 -4.48 14.60 5.52
C ILE A 163 -3.28 15.10 4.70
N LEU A 164 -3.49 15.45 3.43
CA LEU A 164 -2.42 15.98 2.58
C LEU A 164 -1.85 17.30 3.08
N ASN A 165 -2.70 18.21 3.60
CA ASN A 165 -2.24 19.45 4.24
C ASN A 165 -1.42 19.16 5.50
N GLN A 166 -1.89 18.26 6.37
CA GLN A 166 -1.12 17.85 7.56
C GLN A 166 0.22 17.24 7.19
N ILE A 167 0.29 16.44 6.13
CA ILE A 167 1.55 15.90 5.61
C ILE A 167 2.45 17.04 5.14
N LYS A 168 1.94 17.98 4.33
CA LYS A 168 2.72 19.14 3.86
C LYS A 168 3.31 19.95 5.02
N GLU A 169 2.53 20.15 6.09
CA GLU A 169 2.96 20.91 7.27
C GLU A 169 3.97 20.14 8.13
N LYS A 170 3.73 18.85 8.36
CA LYS A 170 4.49 18.05 9.34
C LYS A 170 5.67 17.32 8.70
N LEU A 171 5.61 17.01 7.42
CA LEU A 171 6.55 16.17 6.66
C LEU A 171 6.83 16.81 5.28
N PRO A 172 7.35 18.06 5.24
CA PRO A 172 7.48 18.83 4.00
C PRO A 172 8.46 18.24 2.99
N ASP A 173 9.37 17.37 3.44
CA ASP A 173 10.41 16.74 2.62
C ASP A 173 10.11 15.30 2.20
N THR A 174 8.99 14.74 2.64
CA THR A 174 8.58 13.36 2.33
C THR A 174 7.93 13.27 0.95
N GLU A 175 8.33 12.30 0.13
CA GLU A 175 7.64 11.93 -1.10
C GLU A 175 6.34 11.18 -0.80
N ILE A 176 5.25 11.55 -1.46
CA ILE A 176 3.92 11.01 -1.16
C ILE A 176 3.40 10.25 -2.36
N HIS A 177 3.16 8.95 -2.19
CA HIS A 177 2.56 8.13 -3.24
C HIS A 177 1.12 7.75 -2.87
N VAL A 178 0.15 8.37 -3.56
CA VAL A 178 -1.27 8.09 -3.36
C VAL A 178 -1.75 7.07 -4.39
N LEU A 179 -2.23 5.93 -3.92
CA LEU A 179 -2.81 4.89 -4.77
C LEU A 179 -4.31 5.10 -4.88
N THR A 180 -4.78 5.56 -6.03
CA THR A 180 -6.18 5.93 -6.29
C THR A 180 -6.61 5.40 -7.64
N ASN A 181 -7.89 5.03 -7.79
CA ASN A 181 -8.45 4.71 -9.10
C ASN A 181 -8.69 5.94 -9.99
N GLY A 182 -8.48 7.16 -9.47
CA GLY A 182 -8.49 8.40 -10.25
C GLY A 182 -9.86 8.91 -10.69
N ARG A 183 -10.94 8.14 -10.48
CA ARG A 183 -12.26 8.42 -11.07
C ARG A 183 -12.91 9.69 -10.52
N THR A 184 -12.69 10.02 -9.26
CA THR A 184 -13.24 11.24 -8.63
C THR A 184 -12.62 12.52 -9.21
N PHE A 185 -11.43 12.45 -9.82
CA PHE A 185 -10.84 13.59 -10.51
C PHE A 185 -11.53 13.91 -11.84
N ALA A 186 -12.47 13.08 -12.32
CA ALA A 186 -13.34 13.43 -13.44
C ALA A 186 -14.11 14.73 -13.20
N TRP A 187 -14.42 15.02 -11.92
CA TRP A 187 -14.90 16.32 -11.47
C TRP A 187 -13.70 17.22 -11.23
N GLU A 188 -13.54 18.23 -12.08
CA GLU A 188 -12.35 19.11 -12.09
C GLU A 188 -12.10 19.78 -10.74
N ILE A 189 -13.15 20.06 -9.95
CA ILE A 189 -13.03 20.61 -8.60
C ILE A 189 -12.09 19.78 -7.72
N MET A 190 -12.09 18.45 -7.84
CA MET A 190 -11.20 17.59 -7.04
C MET A 190 -9.74 17.76 -7.45
N ALA A 191 -9.47 17.90 -8.75
CA ALA A 191 -8.12 18.12 -9.26
C ALA A 191 -7.60 19.51 -8.87
N ARG A 192 -8.47 20.53 -8.96
CA ARG A 192 -8.16 21.90 -8.52
C ARG A 192 -7.87 21.95 -7.01
N ARG A 193 -8.69 21.28 -6.20
CA ARG A 193 -8.50 21.19 -4.75
C ARG A 193 -7.18 20.52 -4.38
N LEU A 194 -6.78 19.48 -5.11
CA LEU A 194 -5.47 18.85 -4.94
C LEU A 194 -4.34 19.83 -5.28
N PHE A 195 -4.46 20.55 -6.39
CA PHE A 195 -3.50 21.57 -6.81
C PHE A 195 -3.34 22.70 -5.79
N GLU A 196 -4.45 23.17 -5.19
CA GLU A 196 -4.46 24.24 -4.17
C GLU A 196 -3.60 23.88 -2.94
N ILE A 197 -3.41 22.59 -2.62
CA ILE A 197 -2.49 22.15 -1.54
C ILE A 197 -1.05 22.61 -1.83
N SER A 198 -0.68 22.77 -3.10
CA SER A 198 0.64 23.24 -3.54
C SER A 198 1.78 22.38 -2.95
N ASN A 199 1.70 21.06 -3.15
CA ASN A 199 2.73 20.10 -2.79
C ASN A 199 3.15 19.29 -4.03
N ASN A 200 4.34 19.57 -4.55
CA ASN A 200 4.90 18.94 -5.75
C ASN A 200 5.50 17.54 -5.50
N ARG A 201 5.57 17.09 -4.24
CA ARG A 201 6.05 15.74 -3.86
C ARG A 201 4.97 14.67 -3.90
N ILE A 202 3.72 15.05 -4.21
CA ILE A 202 2.62 14.11 -4.36
C ILE A 202 2.67 13.50 -5.75
N MET A 203 2.70 12.17 -5.82
CA MET A 203 2.47 11.38 -7.03
C MET A 203 1.19 10.55 -6.87
N LEU A 204 0.35 10.56 -7.91
CA LEU A 204 -0.86 9.71 -7.96
C LEU A 204 -0.59 8.47 -8.81
N GLY A 205 -0.65 7.29 -8.19
CA GLY A 205 -0.62 6.01 -8.88
C GLY A 205 -2.03 5.61 -9.32
N VAL A 206 -2.32 5.73 -10.62
CA VAL A 206 -3.65 5.53 -11.21
C VAL A 206 -3.67 4.31 -12.14
N PRO A 207 -4.53 3.31 -11.90
CA PRO A 207 -4.63 2.16 -12.77
C PRO A 207 -5.36 2.49 -14.08
N VAL A 208 -4.79 2.06 -15.21
CA VAL A 208 -5.44 2.08 -16.54
C VAL A 208 -5.23 0.71 -17.18
N TYR A 209 -6.20 -0.19 -16.99
CA TYR A 209 -6.01 -1.60 -17.32
C TYR A 209 -6.15 -1.98 -18.80
N ALA A 210 -6.72 -1.13 -19.64
CA ALA A 210 -6.90 -1.41 -21.07
C ALA A 210 -7.04 -0.12 -21.87
N ASP A 211 -6.72 -0.16 -23.17
CA ASP A 211 -7.03 0.88 -24.16
C ASP A 211 -8.53 0.99 -24.50
N TYR A 212 -9.29 -0.05 -24.17
CA TYR A 212 -10.71 -0.18 -24.53
C TYR A 212 -11.63 -0.16 -23.31
N TYR A 213 -12.63 0.73 -23.35
CA TYR A 213 -13.48 1.02 -22.20
C TYR A 213 -14.25 -0.20 -21.67
N GLN A 214 -14.74 -1.09 -22.54
CA GLN A 214 -15.49 -2.27 -22.08
C GLN A 214 -14.62 -3.23 -21.28
N THR A 215 -13.38 -3.45 -21.75
CA THR A 215 -12.40 -4.29 -21.04
C THR A 215 -12.01 -3.66 -19.72
N HIS A 216 -11.72 -2.35 -19.71
CA HIS A 216 -11.38 -1.63 -18.49
C HIS A 216 -12.51 -1.69 -17.46
N ASP A 217 -13.72 -1.33 -17.85
CA ASP A 217 -14.91 -1.33 -16.98
C ASP A 217 -15.26 -2.74 -16.48
N TYR A 218 -15.07 -3.76 -17.32
CA TYR A 218 -15.18 -5.16 -16.91
C TYR A 218 -14.14 -5.50 -15.85
N ILE A 219 -12.87 -5.14 -16.02
CA ILE A 219 -11.83 -5.47 -15.04
C ILE A 219 -12.12 -4.83 -13.68
N VAL A 220 -12.56 -3.57 -13.67
CA VAL A 220 -12.85 -2.82 -12.43
C VAL A 220 -14.29 -3.00 -11.91
N GLN A 221 -15.11 -3.74 -12.64
CA GLN A 221 -16.53 -4.00 -12.37
C GLN A 221 -17.32 -2.72 -12.04
N ALA A 222 -17.07 -1.66 -12.81
CA ALA A 222 -17.77 -0.39 -12.66
C ALA A 222 -18.01 0.25 -14.02
N ARG A 223 -19.29 0.51 -14.33
CA ARG A 223 -19.70 1.18 -15.56
C ARG A 223 -19.15 2.61 -15.58
N ASN A 224 -18.68 3.04 -16.76
CA ASN A 224 -18.14 4.36 -17.03
C ASN A 224 -16.81 4.66 -16.30
N ALA A 225 -16.16 3.65 -15.72
CA ALA A 225 -14.93 3.84 -14.95
C ALA A 225 -13.78 4.30 -15.84
N PHE A 226 -13.65 3.75 -17.04
CA PHE A 226 -12.64 4.17 -18.02
C PHE A 226 -12.76 5.66 -18.33
N TYR A 227 -13.96 6.10 -18.74
CA TYR A 227 -14.19 7.50 -19.07
C TYR A 227 -13.90 8.44 -17.89
N GLN A 228 -14.36 8.09 -16.68
CA GLN A 228 -14.08 8.86 -15.47
C GLN A 228 -12.57 8.93 -15.18
N THR A 229 -11.87 7.81 -15.29
CA THR A 229 -10.42 7.72 -15.03
C THR A 229 -9.64 8.57 -16.03
N ILE A 230 -9.90 8.41 -17.34
CA ILE A 230 -9.22 9.18 -18.39
C ILE A 230 -9.52 10.68 -18.26
N ARG A 231 -10.78 11.07 -18.04
CA ARG A 231 -11.14 12.47 -17.79
C ARG A 231 -10.45 13.02 -16.54
N GLY A 232 -10.36 12.21 -15.48
CA GLY A 232 -9.65 12.55 -14.26
C GLY A 232 -8.16 12.80 -14.49
N LEU A 233 -7.49 11.91 -15.21
CA LEU A 233 -6.09 12.06 -15.61
C LEU A 233 -5.84 13.36 -16.39
N HIS A 234 -6.70 13.70 -17.34
CA HIS A 234 -6.57 14.97 -18.06
C HIS A 234 -6.82 16.19 -17.18
N ASN A 235 -7.79 16.14 -16.25
CA ASN A 235 -7.97 17.23 -15.30
C ASN A 235 -6.77 17.41 -14.38
N LEU A 236 -6.18 16.32 -13.89
CA LEU A 236 -4.94 16.35 -13.10
C LEU A 236 -3.77 16.91 -13.90
N ALA A 237 -3.64 16.53 -15.17
CA ALA A 237 -2.60 17.04 -16.07
C ALA A 237 -2.69 18.55 -16.30
N LYS A 238 -3.90 19.14 -16.37
CA LYS A 238 -4.07 20.61 -16.45
C LYS A 238 -3.38 21.36 -15.31
N TYR A 239 -3.26 20.72 -14.14
CA TYR A 239 -2.64 21.27 -12.95
C TYR A 239 -1.22 20.73 -12.69
N ASN A 240 -0.58 20.11 -13.69
CA ASN A 240 0.76 19.53 -13.61
C ASN A 240 0.95 18.53 -12.45
N GLN A 241 -0.12 17.82 -12.07
CA GLN A 241 -0.02 16.77 -11.05
C GLN A 241 0.84 15.61 -11.57
N ARG A 242 1.79 15.15 -10.74
CA ARG A 242 2.63 13.97 -11.03
C ARG A 242 1.78 12.70 -11.00
N ILE A 243 1.90 11.88 -12.05
CA ILE A 243 1.07 10.71 -12.28
C ILE A 243 1.94 9.50 -12.64
N GLU A 244 1.72 8.38 -11.95
CA GLU A 244 2.15 7.05 -12.36
C GLU A 244 0.93 6.30 -12.93
N ILE A 245 1.04 5.78 -14.16
CA ILE A 245 0.04 4.86 -14.72
C ILE A 245 0.40 3.43 -14.34
N ARG A 246 -0.58 2.68 -13.82
CA ARG A 246 -0.36 1.32 -13.30
C ARG A 246 -1.18 0.30 -14.08
N ILE A 247 -0.57 -0.83 -14.42
CA ILE A 247 -1.22 -1.91 -15.18
C ILE A 247 -0.90 -3.22 -14.48
N VAL A 248 -1.93 -3.94 -14.02
CA VAL A 248 -1.75 -5.30 -13.49
C VAL A 248 -1.80 -6.28 -14.66
N LEU A 249 -0.79 -7.14 -14.74
CA LEU A 249 -0.59 -8.12 -15.80
C LEU A 249 -1.41 -9.38 -15.50
N HIS A 250 -2.44 -9.63 -16.29
CA HIS A 250 -3.31 -10.80 -16.15
C HIS A 250 -4.04 -11.08 -17.47
N LYS A 251 -4.73 -12.22 -17.57
CA LYS A 251 -5.35 -12.74 -18.81
C LYS A 251 -6.31 -11.77 -19.54
N GLN A 252 -6.82 -10.75 -18.87
CA GLN A 252 -7.71 -9.74 -19.49
C GLN A 252 -6.93 -8.53 -20.04
N THR A 253 -5.74 -8.23 -19.51
CA THR A 253 -4.91 -7.08 -19.93
C THR A 253 -3.86 -7.47 -20.96
N ILE A 254 -3.29 -8.68 -20.84
CA ILE A 254 -2.23 -9.18 -21.72
C ILE A 254 -2.58 -9.11 -23.22
N PRO A 255 -3.76 -9.58 -23.69
CA PRO A 255 -4.02 -9.68 -25.13
C PRO A 255 -3.96 -8.36 -25.90
N ARG A 256 -4.10 -7.22 -25.20
CA ARG A 256 -4.03 -5.87 -25.78
C ARG A 256 -3.01 -4.99 -25.07
N LEU A 257 -2.00 -5.58 -24.43
CA LEU A 257 -1.03 -4.85 -23.64
C LEU A 257 -0.24 -3.85 -24.50
N ARG A 258 0.08 -4.25 -25.73
CA ARG A 258 0.76 -3.41 -26.71
C ARG A 258 -0.08 -2.21 -27.14
N GLU A 259 -1.37 -2.41 -27.36
CA GLU A 259 -2.35 -1.37 -27.71
C GLU A 259 -2.57 -0.43 -26.54
N THR A 260 -2.61 -0.96 -25.32
CA THR A 260 -2.66 -0.19 -24.07
C THR A 260 -1.43 0.71 -23.94
N ALA A 261 -0.23 0.19 -24.21
CA ALA A 261 0.98 1.00 -24.28
C ALA A 261 0.92 2.09 -25.38
N LYS A 262 0.39 1.78 -26.57
CA LYS A 262 0.16 2.79 -27.64
C LYS A 262 -0.81 3.87 -27.18
N TYR A 263 -1.88 3.48 -26.49
CA TYR A 263 -2.89 4.39 -25.97
C TYR A 263 -2.29 5.34 -24.94
N ILE A 264 -1.54 4.82 -23.97
CA ILE A 264 -0.87 5.62 -22.94
C ILE A 264 0.06 6.65 -23.57
N TYR A 265 0.96 6.22 -24.47
CA TYR A 265 1.87 7.16 -25.13
C TYR A 265 1.15 8.27 -25.90
N LYS A 266 0.06 7.92 -26.62
CA LYS A 266 -0.66 8.88 -27.46
C LYS A 266 -1.55 9.85 -26.68
N ASN A 267 -2.20 9.36 -25.62
CA ASN A 267 -3.27 10.10 -24.94
C ASN A 267 -2.87 10.60 -23.56
N LEU A 268 -1.90 9.94 -22.92
CA LEU A 268 -1.41 10.24 -21.58
C LEU A 268 0.10 10.55 -21.58
N PRO A 269 0.64 11.36 -22.52
CA PRO A 269 2.08 11.65 -22.58
C PRO A 269 2.60 12.44 -21.37
N PHE A 270 1.69 12.99 -20.55
CA PHE A 270 1.99 13.69 -19.30
C PHE A 270 2.23 12.74 -18.12
N ALA A 271 2.04 11.42 -18.29
CA ALA A 271 2.38 10.46 -17.24
C ALA A 271 3.90 10.48 -17.00
N GLU A 272 4.30 10.69 -15.75
CA GLU A 272 5.70 10.73 -15.34
C GLU A 272 6.32 9.31 -15.34
N HIS A 273 5.50 8.30 -15.06
CA HIS A 273 5.92 6.91 -14.97
C HIS A 273 4.82 5.93 -15.42
N VAL A 274 5.21 4.78 -15.96
CA VAL A 274 4.33 3.65 -16.29
C VAL A 274 4.84 2.37 -15.64
N ALA A 275 4.05 1.78 -14.75
CA ALA A 275 4.39 0.56 -14.04
C ALA A 275 3.55 -0.65 -14.51
N PHE A 276 4.22 -1.69 -14.99
CA PHE A 276 3.63 -2.99 -15.27
C PHE A 276 3.82 -3.91 -14.07
N MET A 277 2.74 -4.44 -13.51
CA MET A 277 2.75 -5.11 -12.22
C MET A 277 2.31 -6.57 -12.34
N GLY A 278 3.12 -7.50 -11.84
CA GLY A 278 2.71 -8.88 -11.66
C GLY A 278 1.48 -9.03 -10.74
N LEU A 279 0.63 -10.00 -11.05
CA LEU A 279 -0.62 -10.29 -10.34
C LEU A 279 -0.37 -10.81 -8.92
N GLU A 280 -1.03 -10.21 -7.94
CA GLU A 280 -0.99 -10.61 -6.52
C GLU A 280 -2.11 -11.62 -6.23
N HIS A 281 -1.77 -12.83 -5.75
CA HIS A 281 -2.68 -13.95 -5.49
C HIS A 281 -3.37 -13.84 -4.11
N ILE A 282 -4.07 -12.73 -3.89
CA ILE A 282 -4.82 -12.43 -2.66
C ILE A 282 -6.17 -11.78 -2.99
N GLY A 283 -7.04 -11.67 -2.00
CA GLY A 283 -8.36 -11.05 -2.16
C GLY A 283 -9.20 -11.75 -3.24
N TYR A 284 -9.82 -10.97 -4.12
CA TYR A 284 -10.66 -11.50 -5.18
C TYR A 284 -9.91 -12.27 -6.27
N THR A 285 -8.59 -12.10 -6.40
CA THR A 285 -7.80 -12.89 -7.36
C THR A 285 -7.97 -14.38 -7.13
N LYS A 286 -7.96 -14.84 -5.86
CA LYS A 286 -8.15 -16.26 -5.50
C LYS A 286 -9.46 -16.85 -6.02
N HIS A 287 -10.51 -16.04 -6.07
CA HIS A 287 -11.84 -16.45 -6.52
C HIS A 287 -12.04 -16.29 -8.03
N ASN A 288 -11.16 -15.55 -8.71
CA ASN A 288 -11.24 -15.24 -10.13
C ASN A 288 -10.06 -15.81 -10.93
N MET A 289 -9.37 -16.82 -10.41
CA MET A 289 -8.15 -17.37 -11.00
C MET A 289 -8.33 -17.83 -12.44
N GLU A 290 -9.43 -18.51 -12.79
CA GLU A 290 -9.70 -18.96 -14.17
C GLU A 290 -9.78 -17.79 -15.17
N LYS A 291 -10.28 -16.64 -14.70
CA LYS A 291 -10.46 -15.42 -15.50
C LYS A 291 -9.19 -14.59 -15.58
N LEU A 292 -8.33 -14.64 -14.56
CA LEU A 292 -7.21 -13.71 -14.39
C LEU A 292 -5.85 -14.36 -14.61
N TRP A 293 -5.64 -15.59 -14.14
CA TRP A 293 -4.32 -16.19 -14.16
C TRP A 293 -3.84 -16.47 -15.58
N MET A 294 -2.58 -16.13 -15.79
CA MET A 294 -1.76 -16.53 -16.94
C MET A 294 -0.35 -16.71 -16.38
N ASP A 295 0.35 -17.77 -16.78
CA ASP A 295 1.72 -17.97 -16.32
C ASP A 295 2.57 -16.78 -16.78
N PRO A 296 3.37 -16.15 -15.90
CA PRO A 296 4.26 -15.07 -16.32
C PRO A 296 5.11 -15.39 -17.54
N SER A 297 5.59 -16.63 -17.67
CA SER A 297 6.41 -17.03 -18.81
C SER A 297 5.65 -17.11 -20.14
N ASP A 298 4.32 -17.07 -20.13
CA ASP A 298 3.48 -17.16 -21.33
C ASP A 298 3.23 -15.79 -21.98
N TYR A 299 3.45 -14.67 -21.28
CA TYR A 299 3.16 -13.32 -21.80
C TYR A 299 4.38 -12.41 -21.95
N MET A 300 5.59 -12.99 -21.91
CA MET A 300 6.83 -12.20 -21.94
C MET A 300 7.02 -11.45 -23.26
N ASN A 301 6.49 -11.94 -24.37
CA ASN A 301 6.53 -11.24 -25.66
C ASN A 301 5.68 -9.96 -25.62
N GLU A 302 4.44 -10.07 -25.15
CA GLU A 302 3.51 -8.94 -25.01
C GLU A 302 4.05 -7.89 -24.05
N LEU A 303 4.62 -8.33 -22.93
CA LEU A 303 5.26 -7.44 -21.96
C LEU A 303 6.49 -6.75 -22.58
N SER A 304 7.35 -7.49 -23.28
CA SER A 304 8.54 -6.94 -23.93
C SER A 304 8.17 -5.89 -24.97
N ASP A 305 7.19 -6.17 -25.81
CA ASP A 305 6.73 -5.26 -26.84
C ASP A 305 6.12 -3.98 -26.26
N ALA A 306 5.34 -4.08 -25.19
CA ALA A 306 4.72 -2.95 -24.51
C ALA A 306 5.77 -2.06 -23.81
N VAL A 307 6.67 -2.67 -23.03
CA VAL A 307 7.73 -1.98 -22.28
C VAL A 307 8.70 -1.30 -23.24
N ASN A 308 9.23 -2.02 -24.24
CA ASN A 308 10.18 -1.47 -25.20
C ASN A 308 9.59 -0.34 -26.02
N TYR A 309 8.30 -0.44 -26.41
CA TYR A 309 7.66 0.65 -27.12
C TYR A 309 7.63 1.95 -26.32
N LEU A 310 7.22 1.91 -25.06
CA LEU A 310 7.17 3.09 -24.20
C LEU A 310 8.57 3.64 -23.93
N ALA A 311 9.52 2.75 -23.63
CA ALA A 311 10.91 3.12 -23.35
C ALA A 311 11.61 3.77 -24.56
N VAL A 312 11.46 3.22 -25.77
CA VAL A 312 12.00 3.81 -27.01
C VAL A 312 11.39 5.19 -27.30
N LYS A 313 10.17 5.44 -26.84
CA LYS A 313 9.50 6.74 -26.93
C LYS A 313 9.85 7.70 -25.79
N GLY A 314 10.80 7.33 -24.93
CA GLY A 314 11.32 8.20 -23.86
C GLY A 314 10.46 8.26 -22.60
N MET A 315 9.46 7.37 -22.45
CA MET A 315 8.70 7.29 -21.19
C MET A 315 9.47 6.48 -20.15
N ASN A 316 9.34 6.87 -18.87
CA ASN A 316 9.87 6.09 -17.76
C ASN A 316 8.99 4.87 -17.52
N VAL A 317 9.59 3.69 -17.51
CA VAL A 317 8.87 2.41 -17.39
C VAL A 317 9.52 1.55 -16.33
N SER A 318 8.71 0.89 -15.52
CA SER A 318 9.17 -0.16 -14.61
C SER A 318 8.31 -1.41 -14.67
N ILE A 319 8.93 -2.53 -14.29
CA ILE A 319 8.28 -3.82 -14.09
C ILE A 319 8.35 -4.14 -12.60
N TYR A 320 7.20 -4.28 -11.99
CA TYR A 320 7.00 -4.57 -10.57
C TYR A 320 6.51 -6.01 -10.40
N ASN A 321 6.88 -6.64 -9.29
CA ASN A 321 6.37 -7.94 -8.86
C ASN A 321 6.60 -9.11 -9.85
N SER A 322 7.64 -9.02 -10.69
CA SER A 322 8.05 -10.07 -11.62
C SER A 322 9.44 -10.59 -11.26
N GLN A 323 9.68 -11.88 -11.51
CA GLN A 323 10.95 -12.52 -11.19
C GLN A 323 11.91 -12.47 -12.36
N LEU A 324 13.19 -12.16 -12.09
CA LEU A 324 14.23 -12.04 -13.12
C LEU A 324 14.42 -13.32 -13.95
N CYS A 325 14.22 -14.50 -13.35
CA CYS A 325 14.35 -15.78 -14.06
C CYS A 325 13.24 -16.06 -15.07
N VAL A 326 12.13 -15.33 -14.98
CA VAL A 326 11.03 -15.42 -15.95
C VAL A 326 11.08 -14.29 -16.97
N LEU A 327 11.63 -13.14 -16.57
CA LEU A 327 11.81 -11.99 -17.46
C LEU A 327 12.95 -12.23 -18.47
N PRO A 328 12.74 -11.89 -19.75
CA PRO A 328 13.83 -11.74 -20.71
C PRO A 328 14.89 -10.76 -20.19
N ASN A 329 16.17 -11.07 -20.45
CA ASN A 329 17.31 -10.32 -19.90
C ASN A 329 17.28 -8.84 -20.28
N GLU A 330 16.81 -8.51 -21.48
CA GLU A 330 16.65 -7.13 -21.96
C GLU A 330 15.69 -6.30 -21.09
N LEU A 331 14.77 -6.95 -20.37
CA LEU A 331 13.81 -6.30 -19.50
C LEU A 331 14.31 -6.08 -18.07
N TRP A 332 15.44 -6.69 -17.68
CA TRP A 332 15.93 -6.63 -16.29
C TRP A 332 16.22 -5.20 -15.84
N LYS A 333 16.67 -4.33 -16.74
CA LYS A 333 16.89 -2.90 -16.45
C LYS A 333 15.63 -2.14 -16.01
N PHE A 334 14.45 -2.64 -16.37
CA PHE A 334 13.15 -2.10 -15.95
C PHE A 334 12.62 -2.75 -14.68
N ALA A 335 13.15 -3.89 -14.25
CA ALA A 335 12.69 -4.58 -13.05
C ALA A 335 13.04 -3.78 -11.78
N ARG A 336 12.12 -3.75 -10.82
CA ARG A 336 12.29 -3.09 -9.51
C ARG A 336 11.88 -4.01 -8.37
N LYS A 337 12.55 -3.88 -7.22
CA LYS A 337 12.18 -4.54 -5.96
C LYS A 337 11.04 -3.76 -5.30
N SER A 338 9.82 -4.00 -5.80
CA SER A 338 8.61 -3.24 -5.45
C SER A 338 7.71 -3.90 -4.39
N ILE A 339 8.05 -5.11 -3.94
CA ILE A 339 7.26 -5.85 -2.95
C ILE A 339 7.71 -5.42 -1.57
N SER A 340 6.77 -4.96 -0.74
CA SER A 340 7.08 -4.59 0.65
C SER A 340 7.73 -5.76 1.40
N ASP A 341 8.75 -5.44 2.19
CA ASP A 341 9.52 -6.37 3.03
C ASP A 341 8.65 -7.40 3.77
N TRP A 342 7.54 -6.98 4.38
CA TRP A 342 6.67 -7.84 5.16
C TRP A 342 5.85 -8.84 4.33
N LYS A 343 5.74 -8.60 3.01
CA LYS A 343 5.07 -9.45 2.01
C LYS A 343 6.04 -10.25 1.14
N ASN A 344 7.35 -9.98 1.20
CA ASN A 344 8.30 -10.51 0.24
C ASN A 344 8.95 -11.80 0.76
N GLU A 345 8.86 -12.87 -0.02
CA GLU A 345 9.49 -14.15 0.26
C GLU A 345 10.11 -14.76 -1.02
N TYR A 346 10.98 -15.75 -0.82
CA TYR A 346 11.69 -16.43 -1.90
C TYR A 346 11.45 -17.94 -1.81
N LEU A 347 11.34 -18.60 -2.96
CA LEU A 347 11.22 -20.05 -3.05
C LEU A 347 12.53 -20.74 -2.62
N GLN A 348 12.45 -22.04 -2.30
CA GLN A 348 13.64 -22.81 -1.90
C GLN A 348 14.73 -22.78 -2.98
N GLU A 349 14.33 -22.88 -4.25
CA GLU A 349 15.24 -22.78 -5.39
C GLU A 349 16.02 -21.44 -5.43
N CYS A 350 15.41 -20.35 -4.97
CA CYS A 350 16.06 -19.04 -4.95
C CYS A 350 17.20 -18.93 -3.93
N LYS A 351 17.34 -19.89 -2.99
CA LYS A 351 18.41 -19.84 -1.97
C LYS A 351 19.81 -19.98 -2.57
N VAL A 352 19.94 -20.67 -3.69
CA VAL A 352 21.21 -20.87 -4.40
C VAL A 352 21.38 -19.91 -5.59
N CYS A 353 20.44 -18.97 -5.77
CA CYS A 353 20.42 -18.10 -6.94
C CYS A 353 21.36 -16.90 -6.78
N SER A 354 22.33 -16.77 -7.69
CA SER A 354 23.28 -15.65 -7.76
C SER A 354 22.61 -14.29 -8.01
N LYS A 355 21.36 -14.28 -8.50
CA LYS A 355 20.57 -13.07 -8.78
C LYS A 355 19.52 -12.73 -7.73
N ARG A 356 19.54 -13.39 -6.57
CA ARG A 356 18.51 -13.22 -5.52
C ARG A 356 18.39 -11.76 -5.04
N GLU A 357 19.52 -11.12 -4.78
CA GLU A 357 19.55 -9.76 -4.21
C GLU A 357 19.05 -8.68 -5.18
N GLU A 358 19.19 -8.93 -6.49
CA GLU A 358 18.68 -8.07 -7.57
C GLU A 358 17.19 -8.36 -7.87
N CYS A 359 16.71 -9.56 -7.55
CA CYS A 359 15.35 -10.01 -7.89
C CYS A 359 14.29 -9.43 -6.95
N GLY A 360 13.12 -9.09 -7.50
CA GLY A 360 11.97 -8.57 -6.76
C GLY A 360 11.34 -9.53 -5.75
N GLY A 361 11.68 -10.83 -5.81
CA GLY A 361 11.11 -11.87 -4.96
C GLY A 361 9.65 -12.17 -5.30
N PHE A 362 8.90 -12.72 -4.36
CA PHE A 362 7.50 -13.10 -4.51
C PHE A 362 6.67 -12.52 -3.38
N PHE A 363 5.40 -12.22 -3.64
CA PHE A 363 4.45 -12.10 -2.54
C PHE A 363 4.38 -13.43 -1.78
N THR A 364 4.39 -13.43 -0.45
CA THR A 364 4.32 -14.62 0.41
C THR A 364 3.21 -15.59 -0.04
N TRP A 365 2.05 -15.07 -0.42
CA TRP A 365 0.91 -15.88 -0.87
C TRP A 365 0.97 -16.30 -2.36
N ASN A 366 1.87 -15.71 -3.15
CA ASN A 366 2.18 -16.18 -4.51
C ASN A 366 3.12 -17.38 -4.49
N LEU A 367 3.71 -17.77 -3.35
CA LEU A 367 4.48 -19.01 -3.27
C LEU A 367 3.64 -20.24 -3.65
N VAL A 368 2.32 -20.19 -3.44
CA VAL A 368 1.36 -21.23 -3.86
C VAL A 368 1.08 -21.19 -5.38
N ARG A 369 1.19 -20.02 -6.00
CA ARG A 369 0.91 -19.82 -7.42
C ARG A 369 1.90 -18.83 -8.03
N HIS A 370 2.92 -19.40 -8.67
CA HIS A 370 4.01 -18.71 -9.36
C HIS A 370 4.21 -19.32 -10.75
N SER A 371 5.10 -18.73 -11.56
CA SER A 371 5.44 -19.30 -12.86
C SER A 371 6.06 -20.68 -12.72
N GLU A 372 5.69 -21.63 -13.58
CA GLU A 372 6.31 -22.95 -13.63
C GLU A 372 7.76 -22.90 -14.15
N LYS A 373 8.18 -21.76 -14.71
CA LYS A 373 9.54 -21.54 -15.24
C LYS A 373 10.45 -20.77 -14.29
N VAL A 374 10.10 -20.65 -13.01
CA VAL A 374 11.04 -20.14 -12.02
C VAL A 374 12.26 -21.05 -11.98
N LYS A 375 13.45 -20.47 -12.14
CA LYS A 375 14.71 -21.19 -12.04
C LYS A 375 15.80 -20.36 -11.36
N ALA A 376 16.68 -21.01 -10.62
CA ALA A 376 17.89 -20.36 -10.10
C ALA A 376 18.92 -20.07 -11.22
N PHE A 377 19.56 -18.90 -11.14
CA PHE A 377 20.84 -18.65 -11.80
C PHE A 377 21.94 -19.09 -10.85
N ILE A 378 22.74 -20.09 -11.23
CA ILE A 378 23.83 -20.61 -10.40
C ILE A 378 25.09 -19.80 -10.64
#